data_AF-A0A2T4XGE4-F1
#
_entry.id   AF-A0A2T4XGE4-F1
#
_cell.length_a   1.000
_cell.length_b   1.000
_cell.length_c   1.000
_cell.angle_alpha   90.00
_cell.angle_beta   90.00
_cell.angle_gamma   90.00
#
_symmetry.space_group_name_H-M   'P 1'
#
loop_
_entity.id
_entity.type
_entity.pdbx_description
1 polymer ?
#
loop_
_entity_poly.entity_id
_entity_poly.type
_entity_poly.pdbx_seq_one_letter_code
_entity_poly.pdbx_strand_id
1 'polypeptide(L)'
;MKSTLFTLFWASFFLFFGLMGCAREPEGLLDESTYIDVMTELAFVNELEDALLEERGITRAAMMDSVYVTYEVTPNEFLISHNYYQRDAQKHSERIEKVEQRIQAERERIQKHVRELEKQAARRDSAASETTRPKRPDVLPNVMSTPESDASSSNPAP
;
A
#
# COMPACT_ATOMS: atom_id res chain seq x y z
N MET A 1 63.12 29.00 20.22
CA MET A 1 62.03 29.58 19.40
C MET A 1 61.28 28.57 18.53
N LYS A 2 61.81 27.38 18.20
CA LYS A 2 61.08 26.37 17.39
C LYS A 2 59.95 25.64 18.14
N SER A 3 60.08 25.46 19.46
CA SER A 3 59.10 24.73 20.27
C SER A 3 57.78 25.49 20.48
N THR A 4 57.81 26.83 20.54
CA THR A 4 56.63 27.66 20.77
C THR A 4 55.74 27.80 19.53
N LEU A 5 56.33 27.69 18.33
CA LEU A 5 55.58 27.66 17.07
C LEU A 5 54.81 26.36 16.88
N PHE A 6 55.37 25.23 17.31
CA PHE A 6 54.71 23.92 17.19
C PHE A 6 53.51 23.79 18.13
N THR A 7 53.61 24.31 19.36
CA THR A 7 52.49 24.33 20.31
C THR A 7 51.33 25.22 19.84
N LEU A 8 51.62 26.35 19.19
CA LEU A 8 50.58 27.23 18.65
C LEU A 8 49.86 26.59 17.46
N PHE A 9 50.58 25.83 16.62
CA PHE A 9 49.99 25.12 15.49
C PHE A 9 49.03 24.00 15.95
N TRP A 10 49.44 23.20 16.94
CA TRP A 10 48.59 22.15 17.51
C TRP A 10 47.40 22.73 18.29
N ALA A 11 47.58 23.82 19.03
CA ALA A 11 46.47 24.49 19.70
C ALA A 11 45.44 25.04 18.69
N SER A 12 45.90 25.63 17.58
CA SER A 12 45.02 26.08 16.49
C SER A 12 44.30 24.92 15.81
N PHE A 13 44.97 23.78 15.61
CA PHE A 13 44.37 22.59 15.00
C PHE A 13 43.26 21.99 15.88
N PHE A 14 43.49 21.88 17.18
CA PHE A 14 42.48 21.41 18.13
C PHE A 14 41.32 22.40 18.30
N LEU A 15 41.58 23.72 18.24
CA LEU A 15 40.52 24.73 18.26
C LEU A 15 39.62 24.65 17.01
N PHE A 16 40.20 24.36 15.84
CA PHE A 16 39.44 24.22 14.58
C PHE A 16 38.62 22.92 14.54
N PHE A 17 39.14 21.81 15.07
CA PHE A 17 38.42 20.54 15.14
C PHE A 17 37.36 20.49 16.24
N GLY A 18 37.56 21.20 17.35
CA GLY A 18 36.60 21.22 18.47
C GLY A 18 35.25 21.87 18.15
N LEU A 19 35.19 22.73 17.12
CA LEU A 19 33.96 23.43 16.71
C LEU A 19 33.10 22.65 15.70
N MET A 20 33.57 21.51 15.17
CA MET A 20 32.79 20.69 14.22
C MET A 20 31.81 19.72 14.91
N GLY A 21 31.83 19.59 16.24
CA GLY A 21 31.16 18.50 16.96
C GLY A 21 29.75 18.77 17.47
N CYS A 22 29.19 19.98 17.34
CA CYS A 22 27.89 20.31 17.94
C CYS A 22 26.89 20.77 16.88
N ALA A 23 26.50 19.84 16.00
CA ALA A 23 25.34 20.05 15.14
C ALA A 23 24.08 19.94 16.02
N ARG A 24 23.54 21.08 16.42
CA ARG A 24 22.27 21.15 17.16
C ARG A 24 21.16 20.60 16.26
N GLU A 25 20.28 19.75 16.81
CA GLU A 25 19.10 19.31 16.10
C GLU A 25 18.28 20.53 15.66
N PRO A 26 17.75 20.55 14.43
CA PRO A 26 16.95 21.67 13.96
C PRO A 26 15.64 21.74 14.76
N GLU A 27 15.18 22.96 15.04
CA GLU A 27 13.84 23.17 15.59
C GLU A 27 12.78 22.72 14.57
N GLY A 28 11.66 22.16 15.04
CA GLY A 28 10.59 21.64 14.18
C GLY A 28 10.89 20.27 13.58
N LEU A 29 11.77 19.49 14.19
CA LEU A 29 11.99 18.09 13.83
C LEU A 29 10.79 17.24 14.28
N LEU A 30 10.18 16.53 13.33
CA LEU A 30 9.17 15.52 13.60
C LEU A 30 9.81 14.35 14.36
N ASP A 31 9.05 13.74 15.26
CA ASP A 31 9.46 12.45 15.81
C ASP A 31 9.56 11.42 14.67
N GLU A 32 10.48 10.46 14.83
CA GLU A 32 10.78 9.50 13.76
C GLU A 32 9.54 8.67 13.36
N SER A 33 8.67 8.34 14.31
CA SER A 33 7.42 7.63 14.01
C SER A 33 6.50 8.44 13.13
N THR A 34 6.17 9.68 13.50
CA THR A 34 5.33 10.58 12.69
C THR A 34 5.96 10.85 11.32
N TYR A 35 7.28 11.03 11.26
CA TYR A 35 7.99 11.17 9.99
C TYR A 35 7.79 9.94 9.08
N ILE A 36 7.92 8.72 9.61
CA ILE A 36 7.69 7.48 8.86
C ILE A 36 6.22 7.37 8.44
N ASP A 37 5.28 7.72 9.31
CA ASP A 37 3.83 7.67 9.03
C ASP A 37 3.47 8.62 7.87
N VAL A 38 3.91 9.88 7.96
CA VAL A 38 3.73 10.89 6.91
C VAL A 38 4.41 10.45 5.61
N MET A 39 5.65 9.95 5.66
CA MET A 39 6.36 9.46 4.48
C MET A 39 5.63 8.28 3.81
N THR A 40 5.02 7.40 4.60
CA THR A 40 4.23 6.27 4.10
C THR A 40 3.00 6.75 3.33
N GLU A 41 2.23 7.68 3.90
CA GLU A 41 1.01 8.21 3.26
C GLU A 41 1.33 9.05 2.02
N LEU A 42 2.40 9.86 2.06
CA LEU A 42 2.85 10.59 0.89
C LEU A 42 3.32 9.64 -0.23
N ALA A 43 3.95 8.51 0.10
CA ALA A 43 4.29 7.50 -0.88
C ALA A 43 3.04 6.92 -1.54
N PHE A 44 1.98 6.62 -0.79
CA PHE A 44 0.69 6.20 -1.37
C PHE A 44 0.08 7.26 -2.28
N VAL A 45 0.06 8.53 -1.84
CA VAL A 45 -0.46 9.63 -2.65
C VAL A 45 0.32 9.76 -3.96
N ASN A 46 1.64 9.55 -3.95
CA ASN A 46 2.47 9.61 -5.15
C ASN A 46 2.22 8.47 -6.14
N GLU A 47 1.84 7.29 -5.66
CA GLU A 47 1.53 6.13 -6.51
C GLU A 47 0.12 6.19 -7.12
N LEU A 48 -0.73 7.15 -6.73
CA LEU A 48 -2.05 7.31 -7.35
C LEU A 48 -1.91 7.77 -8.81
N GLU A 49 -2.69 7.15 -9.70
CA GLU A 49 -2.78 7.56 -11.11
C GLU A 49 -3.52 8.89 -11.24
N ASP A 50 -3.00 9.81 -12.05
CA ASP A 50 -3.60 11.15 -12.25
C ASP A 50 -5.04 11.04 -12.80
N ALA A 51 -5.33 10.05 -13.65
CA ALA A 51 -6.68 9.83 -14.19
C ALA A 51 -7.73 9.58 -13.08
N LEU A 52 -7.37 8.87 -12.02
CA LEU A 52 -8.26 8.62 -10.87
C LEU A 52 -8.51 9.89 -10.06
N LEU A 53 -7.51 10.77 -9.98
CA LEU A 53 -7.63 12.05 -9.29
C LEU A 53 -8.49 13.02 -10.09
N GLU A 54 -8.28 13.09 -11.41
CA GLU A 54 -9.04 13.92 -12.35
C GLU A 54 -10.52 13.55 -12.41
N GLU A 55 -10.85 12.24 -12.44
CA GLU A 55 -12.24 11.76 -12.42
C GLU A 55 -13.00 12.26 -11.18
N ARG A 56 -12.29 12.41 -10.06
CA ARG A 56 -12.84 12.92 -8.79
C ARG A 56 -12.73 14.44 -8.64
N GLY A 57 -12.12 15.14 -9.60
CA GLY A 57 -11.86 16.57 -9.52
C GLY A 57 -10.92 16.98 -8.39
N ILE A 58 -10.04 16.07 -7.95
CA ILE A 58 -9.07 16.29 -6.86
C ILE A 58 -7.68 16.41 -7.48
N THR A 59 -6.83 17.27 -6.91
CA THR A 59 -5.42 17.36 -7.32
C THR A 59 -4.53 16.55 -6.38
N ARG A 60 -3.39 16.08 -6.88
CA ARG A 60 -2.38 15.41 -6.04
C ARG A 60 -1.91 16.31 -4.90
N ALA A 61 -1.73 17.60 -5.16
CA ALA A 61 -1.37 18.58 -4.13
C ALA A 61 -2.41 18.63 -2.99
N ALA A 62 -3.71 18.65 -3.32
CA ALA A 62 -4.77 18.61 -2.31
C ALA A 62 -4.74 17.32 -1.48
N MET A 63 -4.39 16.18 -2.09
CA MET A 63 -4.21 14.92 -1.37
C MET A 63 -3.00 15.00 -0.42
N MET A 64 -1.86 15.52 -0.88
CA MET A 64 -0.68 15.72 -0.03
C MET A 64 -0.99 16.67 1.13
N ASP A 65 -1.71 17.76 0.89
CA ASP A 65 -2.16 18.70 1.92
C ASP A 65 -3.05 18.00 2.96
N SER A 66 -3.92 17.09 2.53
CA SER A 66 -4.75 16.31 3.46
C SER A 66 -3.92 15.38 4.37
N VAL A 67 -2.80 14.85 3.87
CA VAL A 67 -1.87 14.06 4.70
C VAL A 67 -1.27 14.94 5.78
N TYR A 68 -0.72 16.10 5.41
CA TYR A 68 -0.15 17.05 6.37
C TYR A 68 -1.16 17.46 7.46
N VAL A 69 -2.40 17.77 7.06
CA VAL A 69 -3.48 18.09 8.01
C VAL A 69 -3.79 16.91 8.95
N THR A 70 -3.81 15.68 8.44
CA THR A 70 -4.14 14.48 9.22
C THR A 70 -3.14 14.22 10.33
N TYR A 71 -1.86 14.49 10.08
CA TYR A 71 -0.79 14.28 11.06
C TYR A 71 -0.45 15.53 11.87
N GLU A 72 -1.19 16.63 11.68
CA GLU A 72 -0.89 17.93 12.32
C GLU A 72 0.54 18.43 12.03
N VAL A 73 1.04 18.15 10.83
CA VAL A 73 2.41 18.47 10.37
C VAL A 73 2.35 19.53 9.28
N THR A 74 3.25 20.50 9.32
CA THR A 74 3.42 21.44 8.19
C THR A 74 4.36 20.86 7.11
N PRO A 75 4.19 21.26 5.83
CA PRO A 75 5.11 20.86 4.76
C PRO A 75 6.59 21.21 5.07
N ASN A 76 6.82 22.32 5.79
CA ASN A 76 8.15 22.77 6.16
C ASN A 76 8.77 21.89 7.28
N GLU A 77 8.02 21.49 8.29
CA GLU A 77 8.48 20.55 9.32
C GLU A 77 8.83 19.19 8.71
N PHE A 78 8.00 18.70 7.79
CA PHE A 78 8.33 17.49 7.03
C PHE A 78 9.62 17.66 6.23
N LEU A 79 9.79 18.77 5.50
CA LEU A 79 11.00 19.02 4.71
C LEU A 79 12.26 19.11 5.57
N ILE A 80 12.19 19.79 6.72
CA ILE A 80 13.30 19.88 7.68
C ILE A 80 13.65 18.48 8.19
N SER A 81 12.64 17.69 8.55
CA SER A 81 12.81 16.34 9.08
C SER A 81 13.36 15.37 8.05
N HIS A 82 12.85 15.42 6.82
CA HIS A 82 13.36 14.65 5.70
C HIS A 82 14.85 14.95 5.47
N ASN A 83 15.21 16.24 5.43
CA ASN A 83 16.59 16.67 5.27
C ASN A 83 17.51 16.29 6.43
N TYR A 84 16.98 16.18 7.65
CA TYR A 84 17.72 15.72 8.81
C TYR A 84 17.93 14.19 8.77
N TYR A 85 16.84 13.43 8.61
CA TYR A 85 16.86 11.97 8.68
C TYR A 85 17.58 11.31 7.51
N GLN A 86 17.69 11.96 6.35
CA GLN A 86 18.45 11.43 5.20
C GLN A 86 19.97 11.57 5.32
N ARG A 87 20.49 12.34 6.29
CA ARG A 87 21.94 12.55 6.45
C ARG A 87 22.69 11.30 6.86
N ASP A 88 22.05 10.45 7.67
CA ASP A 88 22.56 9.15 8.07
C ASP A 88 21.98 8.10 7.12
N ALA A 89 22.75 7.73 6.09
CA ALA A 89 22.29 6.83 5.03
C ALA A 89 21.85 5.46 5.57
N GLN A 90 22.55 4.93 6.59
CA GLN A 90 22.20 3.63 7.16
C GLN A 90 20.85 3.69 7.88
N LYS A 91 20.69 4.67 8.79
CA LYS A 91 19.41 4.83 9.48
C LYS A 91 18.29 5.23 8.52
N HIS A 92 18.60 5.98 7.46
CA HIS A 92 17.61 6.31 6.44
C HIS A 92 17.13 5.05 5.70
N SER A 93 18.03 4.13 5.35
CA SER A 93 17.68 2.82 4.79
C SER A 93 16.72 2.05 5.71
N GLU A 94 17.02 1.99 7.01
CA GLU A 94 16.14 1.34 8.00
C GLU A 94 14.75 1.99 8.06
N ARG A 95 14.64 3.32 7.88
CA ARG A 95 13.35 4.02 7.82
C ARG A 95 12.58 3.69 6.54
N ILE A 96 13.26 3.59 5.41
CA ILE A 96 12.66 3.18 4.14
C ILE A 96 12.12 1.76 4.24
N GLU A 97 12.89 0.83 4.84
CA GLU A 97 12.41 -0.54 5.10
C GLU A 97 11.14 -0.57 5.95
N LYS A 98 11.05 0.28 6.98
CA LYS A 98 9.82 0.42 7.79
C LYS A 98 8.63 0.93 6.96
N VAL A 99 8.86 1.87 6.04
CA VAL A 99 7.82 2.36 5.12
C VAL A 99 7.37 1.24 4.18
N GLU A 100 8.30 0.52 3.56
CA GLU A 100 7.99 -0.61 2.68
C GLU A 100 7.19 -1.71 3.40
N GLN A 101 7.57 -2.05 4.64
CA GLN A 101 6.83 -3.01 5.46
C GLN A 101 5.39 -2.57 5.73
N ARG A 102 5.16 -1.29 6.03
CA ARG A 102 3.81 -0.74 6.24
C ARG A 102 2.99 -0.76 4.97
N ILE A 103 3.60 -0.38 3.83
CA ILE A 103 2.95 -0.44 2.52
C ILE A 103 2.53 -1.88 2.20
N GLN A 104 3.43 -2.84 2.42
CA GLN A 104 3.16 -4.25 2.16
C GLN A 104 2.04 -4.80 3.05
N ALA A 105 2.04 -4.48 4.34
CA ALA A 105 0.98 -4.87 5.26
C ALA A 105 -0.39 -4.31 4.84
N GLU A 106 -0.42 -3.06 4.38
CA GLU A 106 -1.64 -2.41 3.92
C GLU A 106 -2.15 -3.03 2.60
N ARG A 107 -1.25 -3.34 1.66
CA ARG A 107 -1.60 -4.09 0.44
C ARG A 107 -2.24 -5.44 0.76
N GLU A 108 -1.66 -6.18 1.70
CA GLU A 108 -2.21 -7.47 2.13
C GLU A 108 -3.59 -7.33 2.78
N ARG A 109 -3.79 -6.28 3.60
CA ARG A 109 -5.08 -5.94 4.21
C ARG A 109 -6.15 -5.69 3.13
N ILE A 110 -5.84 -4.86 2.14
CA ILE A 110 -6.73 -4.55 1.02
C ILE A 110 -7.05 -5.81 0.20
N GLN A 111 -6.04 -6.60 -0.18
CA GLN A 111 -6.24 -7.84 -0.94
C GLN A 111 -7.09 -8.86 -0.19
N LYS A 112 -6.95 -8.95 1.13
CA LYS A 112 -7.80 -9.81 1.95
C LYS A 112 -9.25 -9.32 1.92
N HIS A 113 -9.47 -8.01 2.00
CA HIS A 113 -10.81 -7.43 1.94
C HIS A 113 -11.48 -7.65 0.58
N VAL A 114 -10.76 -7.43 -0.53
CA VAL A 114 -11.27 -7.69 -1.89
C VAL A 114 -11.71 -9.14 -2.06
N ARG A 115 -10.85 -10.10 -1.67
CA ARG A 115 -11.19 -11.54 -1.73
C ARG A 115 -12.41 -11.92 -0.92
N GLU A 116 -12.64 -11.25 0.20
CA GLU A 116 -13.83 -11.49 1.04
C GLU A 116 -15.09 -10.93 0.37
N LEU A 117 -15.01 -9.73 -0.22
CA LEU A 117 -16.13 -9.14 -0.98
C LEU A 117 -16.51 -10.00 -2.19
N GLU A 118 -15.55 -10.53 -2.93
CA GLU A 118 -15.79 -11.44 -4.06
C GLU A 118 -16.50 -12.73 -3.63
N LYS A 119 -16.07 -13.34 -2.50
CA LYS A 119 -16.74 -14.52 -1.94
C LYS A 119 -18.17 -14.22 -1.52
N GLN A 120 -18.42 -13.05 -0.94
CA GLN A 120 -19.76 -12.63 -0.54
C GLN A 120 -20.66 -12.41 -1.76
N ALA A 121 -20.15 -11.80 -2.83
CA ALA A 121 -20.87 -11.63 -4.08
C ALA A 121 -21.24 -13.00 -4.70
N ALA A 122 -20.28 -13.92 -4.83
CA ALA A 122 -20.53 -15.25 -5.38
C ALA A 122 -21.57 -16.06 -4.58
N ARG A 123 -21.59 -15.92 -3.25
CA ARG A 123 -22.60 -16.54 -2.38
C ARG A 123 -24.00 -15.96 -2.61
N ARG A 124 -24.11 -14.65 -2.80
CA ARG A 124 -25.39 -13.98 -3.09
C ARG A 124 -25.97 -14.43 -4.42
N ASP A 125 -25.14 -14.51 -5.46
CA ASP A 125 -25.56 -14.94 -6.79
C ASP A 125 -26.05 -16.40 -6.78
N SER A 126 -25.34 -17.27 -6.05
CA SER A 126 -25.75 -18.67 -5.87
C SER A 126 -27.11 -18.78 -5.15
N ALA A 127 -27.33 -18.03 -4.07
CA ALA A 127 -28.59 -18.02 -3.32
C ALA A 127 -29.78 -17.45 -4.14
N ALA A 128 -29.52 -16.45 -4.99
CA ALA A 128 -30.52 -15.89 -5.89
C ALA A 128 -30.92 -16.90 -6.99
N SER A 129 -29.96 -17.68 -7.51
CA SER A 129 -30.23 -18.70 -8.53
C SER A 129 -31.08 -19.87 -8.01
N GLU A 130 -30.97 -20.22 -6.72
CA GLU A 130 -31.72 -21.32 -6.12
C GLU A 130 -33.19 -20.97 -5.85
N THR A 131 -33.50 -19.69 -5.63
CA THR A 131 -34.86 -19.20 -5.36
C THR A 131 -35.74 -19.12 -6.61
N THR A 132 -35.14 -19.11 -7.81
CA THR A 132 -35.88 -18.96 -9.09
C THR A 132 -36.03 -20.27 -9.86
N ARG A 133 -35.74 -21.42 -9.25
CA ARG A 133 -35.97 -22.72 -9.90
C ARG A 133 -37.49 -22.99 -9.91
N PRO A 134 -38.17 -22.95 -11.07
CA PRO A 134 -39.60 -23.25 -11.11
C PRO A 134 -39.80 -24.69 -10.63
N LYS A 135 -40.72 -24.86 -9.69
CA LYS A 135 -41.17 -26.16 -9.19
C LYS A 135 -41.62 -26.96 -10.41
N ARG A 136 -40.80 -27.92 -10.85
CA ARG A 136 -41.12 -28.80 -11.97
C ARG A 136 -42.47 -29.43 -11.64
N PRO A 137 -43.53 -29.24 -12.45
CA PRO A 137 -44.79 -29.92 -12.22
C PRO A 137 -44.49 -31.41 -12.19
N ASP A 138 -45.00 -32.10 -11.16
CA ASP A 138 -44.90 -33.55 -11.05
C ASP A 138 -45.53 -34.16 -12.30
N VAL A 139 -44.67 -34.56 -13.24
CA VAL A 139 -45.08 -35.35 -14.40
C VAL A 139 -45.44 -36.72 -13.83
N LEU A 140 -46.74 -36.95 -13.69
CA LEU A 140 -47.31 -38.24 -13.33
C LEU A 140 -46.76 -39.33 -14.27
N PRO A 141 -46.31 -40.48 -13.73
CA PRO A 141 -45.91 -41.61 -14.56
C PRO A 141 -47.17 -42.19 -15.23
N ASN A 142 -47.29 -41.99 -16.54
CA ASN A 142 -48.30 -42.68 -17.33
C ASN A 142 -47.81 -44.13 -17.56
N VAL A 143 -48.42 -45.05 -16.83
CA VAL A 143 -48.36 -46.49 -17.09
C VAL A 143 -49.43 -46.80 -18.13
N MET A 144 -49.03 -47.15 -19.34
CA MET A 144 -49.84 -48.05 -20.17
C MET A 144 -48.97 -48.74 -21.23
N SER A 145 -49.17 -50.04 -21.33
CA SER A 145 -48.30 -51.06 -21.90
C SER A 145 -48.56 -51.35 -23.38
N THR A 146 -47.52 -51.94 -24.03
CA THR A 146 -47.51 -52.98 -25.09
C THR A 146 -47.95 -52.63 -26.54
N PRO A 147 -47.60 -53.44 -27.57
CA PRO A 147 -46.52 -54.43 -27.75
C PRO A 147 -45.75 -54.31 -29.11
N GLU A 148 -44.60 -55.00 -29.19
CA GLU A 148 -44.12 -55.85 -30.32
C GLU A 148 -44.27 -55.36 -31.79
N SER A 149 -43.14 -55.16 -32.51
CA SER A 149 -42.90 -55.85 -33.80
C SER A 149 -41.46 -55.65 -34.30
N ASP A 150 -40.98 -56.69 -34.97
CA ASP A 150 -39.63 -56.96 -35.49
C ASP A 150 -39.05 -55.99 -36.54
N ALA A 151 -37.75 -56.23 -36.81
CA ALA A 151 -36.98 -56.09 -38.06
C ALA A 151 -35.75 -55.17 -37.89
N SER A 152 -34.54 -55.72 -37.74
CA SER A 152 -33.67 -56.14 -38.84
C SER A 152 -33.26 -54.99 -39.78
N SER A 153 -32.01 -54.53 -39.68
CA SER A 153 -31.08 -54.46 -40.83
C SER A 153 -29.79 -53.68 -40.50
N SER A 154 -28.66 -54.35 -40.78
CA SER A 154 -27.30 -53.90 -41.15
C SER A 154 -27.16 -52.46 -41.70
N ASN A 155 -26.03 -51.73 -41.66
CA ASN A 155 -24.59 -52.03 -41.53
C ASN A 155 -23.81 -50.67 -41.39
N PRO A 156 -22.46 -50.63 -41.37
CA PRO A 156 -21.66 -49.52 -40.82
C PRO A 156 -21.19 -48.46 -41.83
N ALA A 157 -20.72 -47.33 -41.25
CA ALA A 157 -19.62 -46.40 -41.60
C ALA A 157 -19.24 -46.14 -43.08
N PRO A 158 -18.71 -44.93 -43.37
CA PRO A 158 -17.30 -44.68 -43.07
C PRO A 158 -17.04 -43.55 -42.06
#